data_AF-A0A1N6Y8C2-F1
#
_entry.id   AF-A0A1N6Y8C2-F1
#
_cell.length_a   1.000
_cell.length_b   1.000
_cell.length_c   1.000
_cell.angle_alpha   90.00
_cell.angle_beta   90.00
_cell.angle_gamma   90.00
#
_symmetry.space_group_name_H-M   'P 1'
#
loop_
_entity.id
_entity.type
_entity.pdbx_description
1 polymer ?
#
loop_
_entity_poly.entity_id
_entity_poly.type
_entity_poly.pdbx_seq_one_letter_code
_entity_poly.pdbx_strand_id
1 'polypeptide(L)'
;MESFTTHTGTAAPLRRSNVDTDQIIPAVYLKRVTRTGFADGLFSAWREDPTFVLNDPTYSGASILLAGPEFGTGSSREHAVWALRDWGFRAVISPRFGDIFRGNALKEGLLPVELELKAVEELWDRVESDPRTPVTVDLTTREVRAGDATWSFPLDDFSRWRLMEGLDDIGLTLRHEAEIGAYEASRPPFLPSVARP
;
A
#
# COMPACT_ATOMS: atom_id res chain seq x y z
N MET A 1 4.77 5.56 -10.38
CA MET A 1 4.88 4.71 -9.16
C MET A 1 6.11 3.80 -9.27
N GLU A 2 6.71 3.30 -8.18
CA GLU A 2 7.80 2.30 -8.25
C GLU A 2 7.24 0.92 -8.64
N SER A 3 7.92 0.20 -9.53
CA SER A 3 7.51 -1.16 -9.92
C SER A 3 7.61 -2.14 -8.76
N PHE A 4 6.62 -3.02 -8.61
CA PHE A 4 6.62 -4.07 -7.60
C PHE A 4 6.65 -5.44 -8.29
N THR A 5 7.68 -6.26 -8.02
CA THR A 5 7.74 -7.66 -8.48
C THR A 5 7.83 -8.61 -7.29
N THR A 6 8.93 -8.56 -6.56
CA THR A 6 9.14 -9.35 -5.35
C THR A 6 9.77 -8.44 -4.29
N HIS A 7 9.21 -8.42 -3.09
CA HIS A 7 9.74 -7.65 -1.97
C HIS A 7 10.01 -8.59 -0.80
N THR A 8 11.24 -8.56 -0.27
CA THR A 8 11.61 -9.26 0.96
C THR A 8 12.00 -8.24 2.01
N GLY A 9 11.43 -8.33 3.21
CA GLY A 9 11.75 -7.38 4.27
C GLY A 9 11.28 -7.81 5.64
N THR A 10 11.60 -6.99 6.64
CA THR A 10 11.11 -7.13 8.01
C THR A 10 9.61 -6.84 8.04
N ALA A 11 8.87 -7.73 8.70
CA ALA A 11 7.45 -7.59 8.92
C ALA A 11 7.16 -7.05 10.34
N ALA A 12 6.19 -6.14 10.47
CA ALA A 12 5.72 -5.64 11.75
C ALA A 12 4.34 -6.22 12.11
N PRO A 13 4.18 -6.91 13.27
CA PRO A 13 2.91 -7.50 13.68
C PRO A 13 1.99 -6.46 14.36
N LEU A 14 1.00 -5.97 13.64
CA LEU A 14 -0.06 -5.11 14.17
C LEU A 14 -1.32 -5.92 14.45
N ARG A 15 -1.42 -6.50 15.66
CA ARG A 15 -2.62 -7.23 16.13
C ARG A 15 -3.80 -6.29 16.45
N ARG A 16 -4.34 -5.65 15.40
CA ARG A 16 -5.48 -4.73 15.44
C ARG A 16 -6.40 -5.01 14.26
N SER A 17 -7.70 -5.06 14.53
CA SER A 17 -8.77 -5.18 13.52
C SER A 17 -9.50 -3.85 13.37
N ASN A 18 -10.21 -3.66 12.27
CA ASN A 18 -10.98 -2.45 11.97
C ASN A 18 -10.11 -1.19 12.07
N VAL A 19 -8.87 -1.28 11.59
CA VAL A 19 -7.95 -0.14 11.58
C VAL A 19 -8.45 0.87 10.57
N ASP A 20 -8.99 1.99 11.04
CA ASP A 20 -9.59 2.99 10.17
C ASP A 20 -8.58 4.02 9.64
N THR A 21 -8.98 4.78 8.62
CA THR A 21 -8.08 5.77 8.00
C THR A 21 -7.64 6.93 8.91
N ASP A 22 -8.42 7.30 9.94
CA ASP A 22 -7.99 8.31 10.94
C ASP A 22 -6.92 7.73 11.87
N GLN A 23 -7.00 6.43 12.18
CA GLN A 23 -5.97 5.74 12.97
C GLN A 23 -4.67 5.60 12.18
N ILE A 24 -4.76 5.27 10.89
CA ILE A 24 -3.57 5.23 10.01
C ILE A 24 -2.92 6.61 9.92
N ILE A 25 -3.71 7.66 9.71
CA ILE A 25 -3.22 9.04 9.70
C ILE A 25 -4.31 10.02 10.17
N PRO A 26 -4.09 10.72 11.30
CA PRO A 26 -5.09 11.65 11.84
C PRO A 26 -5.35 12.84 10.92
N ALA A 27 -6.59 13.33 10.92
CA ALA A 27 -7.04 14.45 10.07
C ALA A 27 -6.19 15.72 10.16
N VAL A 28 -5.49 15.96 11.29
CA VAL A 28 -4.60 17.12 11.47
C VAL A 28 -3.47 17.18 10.45
N TYR A 29 -2.99 16.03 9.97
CA TYR A 29 -1.93 15.94 8.97
C TYR A 29 -2.42 16.29 7.56
N LEU A 30 -3.73 16.18 7.30
CA LEU A 30 -4.33 16.35 5.97
C LEU A 30 -4.47 17.81 5.54
N LYS A 31 -4.00 18.75 6.36
CA LYS A 31 -3.89 20.17 6.01
C LYS A 31 -2.64 20.48 5.16
N ARG A 32 -1.73 19.51 5.03
CA ARG A 32 -0.53 19.64 4.20
C ARG A 32 -0.92 19.60 2.72
N VAL A 33 -0.26 20.43 1.92
CA VAL A 33 -0.45 20.50 0.45
C VAL A 33 0.63 19.74 -0.32
N THR A 34 1.57 19.12 0.38
CA THR A 34 2.61 18.26 -0.22
C THR A 34 2.07 16.86 -0.46
N ARG A 35 2.68 16.14 -1.41
CA ARG A 35 2.37 14.72 -1.68
C ARG A 35 3.26 13.74 -0.92
N THR A 36 4.26 14.24 -0.21
CA THR A 36 5.24 13.46 0.57
C THR A 36 5.44 14.07 1.95
N GLY A 37 6.09 13.30 2.81
CA GLY A 37 6.43 13.68 4.18
C GLY A 37 5.30 13.38 5.16
N PHE A 38 4.56 12.28 4.96
CA PHE A 38 3.47 11.84 5.85
C PHE A 38 3.89 10.71 6.81
N ALA A 39 5.14 10.26 6.77
CA ALA A 39 5.67 9.22 7.67
C ALA A 39 5.51 9.57 9.16
N ASP A 40 5.61 10.84 9.52
CA ASP A 40 5.41 11.32 10.89
C ASP A 40 3.94 11.23 11.34
N GLY A 41 3.00 11.23 10.41
CA GLY A 41 1.57 11.04 10.66
C GLY A 41 1.15 9.58 10.77
N LEU A 42 1.96 8.63 10.27
CA LEU A 42 1.61 7.21 10.30
C LEU A 42 1.45 6.72 11.74
N PHE A 43 0.24 6.27 12.09
CA PHE A 43 -0.15 5.80 13.42
C PHE A 43 0.28 6.73 14.55
N SER A 44 0.30 8.05 14.30
CA SER A 44 0.94 9.01 15.21
C SER A 44 0.39 8.95 16.64
N ALA A 45 -0.94 8.82 16.78
CA ALA A 45 -1.60 8.70 18.09
C ALA A 45 -1.22 7.39 18.82
N TRP A 46 -1.05 6.28 18.09
CA TRP A 46 -0.62 5.01 18.71
C TRP A 46 0.87 5.01 19.05
N ARG A 47 1.68 5.71 18.27
CA ARG A 47 3.12 5.87 18.51
C ARG A 47 3.45 6.76 19.71
N GLU A 48 2.47 7.43 20.32
CA GLU A 48 2.64 8.06 21.63
C GLU A 48 2.90 7.01 22.73
N ASP A 49 2.40 5.78 22.55
CA ASP A 49 2.72 4.64 23.41
C ASP A 49 4.12 4.09 23.06
N PRO A 50 5.11 4.14 23.96
CA PRO A 50 6.44 3.60 23.71
C PRO A 50 6.46 2.09 23.42
N THR A 51 5.42 1.36 23.82
CA THR A 51 5.28 -0.08 23.60
C THR A 51 4.63 -0.44 22.27
N PHE A 52 4.20 0.55 21.49
CA PHE A 52 3.61 0.32 20.18
C PHE A 52 4.61 -0.34 19.21
N VAL A 53 4.14 -1.30 18.40
CA VAL A 53 4.99 -2.17 17.58
C VAL A 53 5.96 -1.42 16.65
N LEU A 54 5.58 -0.26 16.10
CA LEU A 54 6.46 0.52 15.23
C LEU A 54 7.51 1.35 15.98
N ASN A 55 7.42 1.42 17.31
CA ASN A 55 8.43 2.01 18.18
C ASN A 55 9.43 0.97 18.70
N ASP A 56 9.12 -0.32 18.57
CA ASP A 56 10.02 -1.41 18.98
C ASP A 56 11.20 -1.50 17.97
N PRO A 57 12.46 -1.30 18.42
CA PRO A 57 13.63 -1.35 17.54
C PRO A 57 13.82 -2.71 16.87
N THR A 58 13.20 -3.77 17.39
CA THR A 58 13.21 -5.11 16.80
C THR A 58 12.56 -5.14 15.41
N TYR A 59 11.56 -4.29 15.17
CA TYR A 59 10.89 -4.14 13.87
C TYR A 59 11.37 -2.91 13.10
N SER A 60 12.54 -2.35 13.46
CA SER A 60 13.08 -1.18 12.77
C SER A 60 13.32 -1.48 11.28
N GLY A 61 12.93 -0.55 10.41
CA GLY A 61 12.99 -0.73 8.97
C GLY A 61 11.94 -1.70 8.41
N ALA A 62 10.89 -2.03 9.19
CA ALA A 62 9.76 -2.81 8.69
C ALA A 62 9.18 -2.20 7.41
N SER A 63 9.04 -3.07 6.41
CA SER A 63 8.52 -2.70 5.08
C SER A 63 7.33 -3.57 4.68
N ILE A 64 6.92 -4.51 5.54
CA ILE A 64 5.70 -5.30 5.42
C ILE A 64 4.90 -5.14 6.72
N LEU A 65 3.62 -4.79 6.63
CA LEU A 65 2.74 -4.67 7.80
C LEU A 65 1.80 -5.88 7.86
N LEU A 66 1.72 -6.56 8.99
CA LEU A 66 0.76 -7.65 9.22
C LEU A 66 -0.38 -7.12 10.11
N ALA A 67 -1.57 -6.95 9.55
CA ALA A 67 -2.71 -6.36 10.23
C ALA A 67 -3.90 -7.32 10.34
N GLY A 68 -4.80 -7.07 11.30
CA GLY A 68 -6.04 -7.81 11.44
C GLY A 68 -7.08 -7.43 10.37
N PRO A 69 -8.26 -8.08 10.39
CA PRO A 69 -9.31 -7.85 9.40
C PRO A 69 -9.82 -6.40 9.39
N GLU A 70 -10.40 -5.99 8.26
CA GLU A 70 -10.98 -4.65 8.02
C GLU A 70 -9.94 -3.51 8.11
N PHE A 71 -8.74 -3.74 7.57
CA PHE A 71 -7.68 -2.72 7.54
C PHE A 71 -7.98 -1.62 6.51
N GLY A 72 -7.76 -0.36 6.89
CA GLY A 72 -8.05 0.79 6.04
C GLY A 72 -9.55 1.05 5.86
N THR A 73 -10.37 0.66 6.84
CA THR A 73 -11.81 0.92 6.81
C THR A 73 -12.15 2.40 7.05
N GLY A 74 -13.40 2.78 6.78
CA GLY A 74 -13.88 4.13 7.00
C GLY A 74 -13.73 5.05 5.79
N SER A 75 -13.30 6.30 6.03
CA SER A 75 -13.36 7.37 5.04
C SER A 75 -12.35 7.24 3.90
N SER A 76 -12.71 7.73 2.71
CA SER A 76 -11.78 7.78 1.57
C SER A 76 -10.63 8.76 1.83
N ARG A 77 -9.42 8.22 2.07
CA ARG A 77 -8.21 9.02 2.29
C ARG A 77 -6.99 8.40 1.63
N GLU A 78 -6.54 8.96 0.51
CA GLU A 78 -5.29 8.54 -0.16
C GLU A 78 -4.06 8.74 0.73
N HIS A 79 -4.10 9.76 1.59
CA HIS A 79 -3.07 10.06 2.58
C HIS A 79 -2.73 8.89 3.52
N ALA A 80 -3.68 7.98 3.79
CA ALA A 80 -3.41 6.77 4.59
C ALA A 80 -2.39 5.86 3.87
N VAL A 81 -2.48 5.75 2.55
CA VAL A 81 -1.53 5.01 1.72
C VAL A 81 -0.20 5.75 1.65
N TRP A 82 -0.23 7.08 1.49
CA TRP A 82 1.00 7.89 1.45
C TRP A 82 1.78 7.80 2.76
N ALA A 83 1.11 7.84 3.91
CA ALA A 83 1.74 7.68 5.23
C ALA A 83 2.45 6.32 5.38
N LEU A 84 1.82 5.23 4.92
CA LEU A 84 2.42 3.90 4.91
C LEU A 84 3.63 3.82 3.99
N ARG A 85 3.53 4.37 2.77
CA ARG A 85 4.62 4.36 1.79
C ARG A 85 5.80 5.22 2.23
N ASP A 86 5.54 6.43 2.71
CA ASP A 86 6.57 7.36 3.20
C ASP A 86 7.31 6.79 4.42
N TRP A 87 6.65 5.98 5.24
CA TRP A 87 7.31 5.23 6.31
C TRP A 87 8.27 4.15 5.79
N GLY A 88 7.97 3.58 4.62
CA GLY A 88 8.76 2.54 3.98
C GLY A 88 7.99 1.24 3.71
N PHE A 89 6.70 1.16 4.04
CA PHE A 89 5.90 -0.04 3.73
C PHE A 89 5.72 -0.20 2.22
N ARG A 90 6.02 -1.40 1.74
CA ARG A 90 5.80 -1.86 0.36
C ARG A 90 4.56 -2.73 0.25
N ALA A 91 4.22 -3.47 1.30
CA ALA A 91 3.02 -4.30 1.36
C ALA A 91 2.33 -4.23 2.72
N VAL A 92 1.01 -4.40 2.72
CA VAL A 92 0.20 -4.66 3.92
C VAL A 92 -0.50 -5.99 3.71
N ILE A 93 -0.41 -6.87 4.68
CA ILE A 93 -1.08 -8.18 4.69
C ILE A 93 -2.20 -8.13 5.70
N SER A 94 -3.42 -8.45 5.30
CA SER A 94 -4.60 -8.46 6.17
C SER A 94 -5.62 -9.48 5.66
N PRO A 95 -6.51 -10.01 6.51
CA PRO A 95 -7.60 -10.84 6.03
C PRO A 95 -8.59 -10.14 5.12
N ARG A 96 -8.72 -8.82 5.27
CA ARG A 96 -9.66 -8.00 4.51
C ARG A 96 -9.31 -6.53 4.60
N PHE A 97 -9.50 -5.82 3.49
CA PHE A 97 -9.32 -4.37 3.42
C PHE A 97 -10.64 -3.64 3.21
N GLY A 98 -10.67 -2.36 3.60
CA GLY A 98 -11.68 -1.43 3.10
C GLY A 98 -11.50 -1.22 1.59
N ASP A 99 -12.57 -1.35 0.81
CA ASP A 99 -12.52 -1.34 -0.66
C ASP A 99 -11.82 -0.09 -1.24
N ILE A 100 -12.12 1.08 -0.65
CA ILE A 100 -11.54 2.35 -1.08
C ILE A 100 -10.04 2.40 -0.78
N PHE A 101 -9.64 1.98 0.43
CA PHE A 101 -8.22 1.91 0.79
C PHE A 101 -7.47 0.96 -0.13
N ARG A 102 -8.03 -0.22 -0.41
CA ARG A 102 -7.46 -1.22 -1.33
C ARG A 102 -7.26 -0.62 -2.72
N GLY A 103 -8.26 0.08 -3.26
CA GLY A 103 -8.16 0.74 -4.56
C GLY A 103 -7.07 1.81 -4.61
N ASN A 104 -6.99 2.65 -3.58
CA ASN A 104 -5.95 3.69 -3.49
C ASN A 104 -4.55 3.06 -3.32
N ALA A 105 -4.41 2.02 -2.51
CA ALA A 105 -3.16 1.31 -2.29
C ALA A 105 -2.56 0.80 -3.62
N LEU A 106 -3.38 0.11 -4.42
CA LEU A 106 -2.97 -0.42 -5.72
C LEU A 106 -2.56 0.66 -6.72
N LYS A 107 -3.25 1.80 -6.72
CA LYS A 107 -2.93 2.94 -7.61
C LYS A 107 -1.65 3.68 -7.21
N GLU A 108 -1.33 3.65 -5.92
CA GLU A 108 -0.20 4.37 -5.34
C GLU A 108 1.00 3.47 -5.04
N GLY A 109 0.95 2.16 -5.31
CA GLY A 109 2.14 1.29 -5.24
C GLY A 109 2.43 0.71 -3.87
N LEU A 110 1.39 0.64 -3.04
CA LEU A 110 1.37 -0.20 -1.86
C LEU A 110 0.59 -1.46 -2.22
N LEU A 111 1.16 -2.65 -2.00
CA LEU A 111 0.47 -3.91 -2.30
C LEU A 111 -0.40 -4.36 -1.10
N PRO A 112 -1.74 -4.30 -1.17
CA PRO A 112 -2.62 -4.96 -0.23
C PRO A 112 -2.70 -6.46 -0.56
N VAL A 113 -2.22 -7.30 0.35
CA VAL A 113 -2.23 -8.76 0.25
C VAL A 113 -3.36 -9.30 1.13
N GLU A 114 -4.37 -9.90 0.50
CA GLU A 114 -5.45 -10.59 1.22
C GLU A 114 -5.11 -12.06 1.44
N LEU A 115 -5.06 -12.48 2.70
CA LEU A 115 -4.87 -13.89 3.10
C LEU A 115 -6.03 -14.35 3.98
N GLU A 116 -6.19 -15.66 4.19
CA GLU A 116 -7.12 -16.13 5.21
C GLU A 116 -6.66 -15.71 6.62
N LEU A 117 -7.60 -15.48 7.55
CA LEU A 117 -7.26 -15.09 8.93
C LEU A 117 -6.24 -16.04 9.57
N LYS A 118 -6.42 -17.35 9.38
CA LYS A 118 -5.50 -18.37 9.90
C LYS A 118 -4.06 -18.19 9.38
N ALA A 119 -3.89 -17.79 8.11
CA ALA A 119 -2.56 -17.53 7.54
C ALA A 119 -1.93 -16.26 8.13
N VAL A 120 -2.74 -15.22 8.39
CA VAL A 120 -2.26 -14.01 9.07
C VAL A 120 -1.88 -14.29 10.52
N GLU A 121 -2.65 -15.12 11.23
CA GLU A 121 -2.31 -15.58 12.58
C GLU A 121 -0.99 -16.36 12.61
N GLU A 122 -0.80 -17.30 11.67
CA GLU A 122 0.46 -18.05 11.56
C GLU A 122 1.66 -17.13 11.24
N LEU A 123 1.46 -16.13 10.38
CA LEU A 123 2.47 -15.11 10.09
C LEU A 123 2.82 -14.27 11.32
N TRP A 124 1.83 -13.86 12.11
CA TRP A 124 2.08 -13.15 13.36
C TRP A 124 2.91 -14.01 14.32
N ASP A 125 2.51 -15.26 14.55
CA ASP A 125 3.20 -16.14 15.49
C ASP A 125 4.66 -16.38 15.05
N ARG A 126 4.91 -16.56 13.74
CA ARG A 126 6.26 -16.70 13.18
C ARG A 126 7.11 -15.44 13.40
N VAL A 127 6.60 -14.27 13.02
CA VAL A 127 7.32 -12.99 13.14
C VAL A 127 7.53 -12.60 14.59
N GLU A 128 6.61 -12.88 15.50
CA GLU A 128 6.79 -12.61 16.92
C GLU A 128 7.77 -13.59 17.58
N SER A 129 7.81 -14.85 17.14
CA SER A 129 8.74 -15.86 17.66
C SER A 129 10.19 -15.63 17.21
N ASP A 130 10.38 -15.21 15.96
CA ASP A 130 11.67 -14.78 15.41
C ASP A 130 11.47 -13.53 14.53
N PRO A 131 11.61 -12.33 15.10
CA PRO A 131 11.46 -11.07 14.36
C PRO A 131 12.44 -10.85 13.22
N ARG A 132 13.49 -11.68 13.11
CA ARG A 132 14.43 -11.64 12.00
C ARG A 132 13.95 -12.50 10.82
N THR A 133 12.85 -13.22 10.96
CA THR A 133 12.25 -14.02 9.88
C THR A 133 11.96 -13.12 8.69
N PRO A 134 12.63 -13.34 7.54
CA PRO A 134 12.34 -12.55 6.35
C PRO A 134 10.97 -12.96 5.81
N VAL A 135 10.10 -11.97 5.59
CA VAL A 135 8.84 -12.18 4.88
C VAL A 135 9.03 -11.72 3.44
N THR A 136 8.71 -12.60 2.50
CA THR A 136 8.75 -12.31 1.06
C THR A 136 7.34 -12.22 0.53
N VAL A 137 7.01 -11.12 -0.16
CA VAL A 137 5.78 -10.96 -0.93
C VAL A 137 6.16 -10.97 -2.41
N ASP A 138 5.74 -12.01 -3.12
CA ASP A 138 6.01 -12.23 -4.54
C ASP A 138 4.75 -11.96 -5.35
N LEU A 139 4.71 -10.84 -6.05
CA LEU A 139 3.60 -10.46 -6.92
C LEU A 139 3.59 -11.27 -8.22
N THR A 140 4.75 -11.81 -8.63
CA THR A 140 4.84 -12.59 -9.87
C THR A 140 4.13 -13.92 -9.73
N THR A 141 4.32 -14.62 -8.61
CA THR A 141 3.62 -15.88 -8.29
C THR A 141 2.35 -15.68 -7.46
N ARG A 142 2.13 -14.49 -6.92
CA ARG A 142 1.04 -14.14 -5.98
C ARG A 142 1.12 -14.96 -4.69
N GLU A 143 2.31 -14.97 -4.10
CA GLU A 143 2.63 -15.74 -2.90
C GLU A 143 3.27 -14.88 -1.81
N VAL A 144 2.98 -15.21 -0.56
CA VAL A 144 3.72 -14.77 0.62
C VAL A 144 4.52 -15.96 1.13
N ARG A 145 5.79 -15.74 1.48
CA ARG A 145 6.68 -16.76 2.03
C ARG A 145 7.32 -16.28 3.33
N ALA A 146 7.37 -17.14 4.34
CA ALA A 146 8.08 -16.90 5.60
C ALA A 146 8.66 -18.22 6.12
N GLY A 147 9.98 -18.37 6.03
CA GLY A 147 10.65 -19.65 6.32
C GLY A 147 10.25 -20.73 5.31
N ASP A 148 9.68 -21.83 5.82
CA ASP A 148 9.19 -22.98 5.04
C ASP A 148 7.73 -22.87 4.60
N ALA A 149 7.00 -21.87 5.10
CA ALA A 149 5.59 -21.67 4.79
C ALA A 149 5.38 -20.75 3.57
N THR A 150 4.34 -21.08 2.79
CA THR A 150 3.93 -20.35 1.60
C THR A 150 2.41 -20.23 1.55
N TRP A 151 1.90 -19.04 1.26
CA TRP A 151 0.48 -18.76 1.13
C TRP A 151 0.20 -18.00 -0.18
N SER A 152 -0.76 -18.45 -0.96
CA SER A 152 -1.21 -17.74 -2.17
C SER A 152 -2.24 -16.67 -1.82
N PHE A 153 -2.22 -15.54 -2.53
CA PHE A 153 -3.23 -14.50 -2.40
C PHE A 153 -3.89 -14.15 -3.74
N PRO A 154 -5.17 -13.72 -3.75
CA PRO A 154 -5.83 -13.28 -4.95
C PRO A 154 -5.44 -11.84 -5.32
N LEU A 155 -5.22 -11.60 -6.62
CA LEU A 155 -5.15 -10.27 -7.19
C LEU A 155 -5.53 -10.34 -8.68
N ASP A 156 -6.32 -9.39 -9.15
CA ASP A 156 -6.70 -9.31 -10.55
C ASP A 156 -5.50 -8.95 -11.44
N ASP A 157 -5.52 -9.43 -12.69
CA ASP A 157 -4.39 -9.29 -13.60
C ASP A 157 -4.08 -7.84 -13.97
N PHE A 158 -5.09 -6.96 -13.97
CA PHE A 158 -4.90 -5.55 -14.32
C PHE A 158 -4.15 -4.81 -13.20
N SER A 159 -4.59 -4.96 -11.95
CA SER A 159 -3.89 -4.39 -10.79
C SER A 159 -2.48 -4.94 -10.67
N ARG A 160 -2.30 -6.26 -10.89
CA ARG A 160 -0.99 -6.92 -10.91
C ARG A 160 -0.08 -6.32 -11.97
N TRP A 161 -0.55 -6.20 -13.20
CA TRP A 161 0.20 -5.60 -14.31
C TRP A 161 0.60 -4.15 -14.01
N ARG A 162 -0.32 -3.33 -13.50
CA ARG A 162 -0.02 -1.94 -13.14
C ARG A 162 1.11 -1.84 -12.13
N LEU A 163 1.06 -2.64 -11.07
CA LEU A 163 2.10 -2.68 -10.04
C LEU A 163 3.44 -3.15 -10.61
N MET A 164 3.45 -4.21 -11.41
CA MET A 164 4.67 -4.75 -12.01
C MET A 164 5.34 -3.76 -12.97
N GLU A 165 4.54 -3.00 -13.72
CA GLU A 165 5.04 -1.99 -14.67
C GLU A 165 5.27 -0.60 -14.03
N GLY A 166 4.93 -0.41 -12.74
CA GLY A 166 5.05 0.89 -12.07
C GLY A 166 4.07 1.96 -12.57
N LEU A 167 2.92 1.56 -13.10
CA LEU A 167 1.93 2.44 -13.75
C LEU A 167 0.88 2.99 -12.78
N ASP A 168 1.00 4.28 -12.48
CA ASP A 168 -0.09 5.08 -11.88
C ASP A 168 -1.08 5.58 -12.96
N ASP A 169 -2.15 6.28 -12.54
CA ASP A 169 -3.21 6.74 -13.46
C ASP A 169 -2.64 7.73 -14.52
N ILE A 170 -1.61 8.49 -14.18
CA ILE A 170 -0.90 9.37 -15.12
C ILE A 170 -0.07 8.54 -16.09
N GLY A 171 0.72 7.59 -15.58
CA GLY A 171 1.53 6.67 -16.39
C GLY A 171 0.70 5.88 -17.39
N LEU A 172 -0.50 5.43 -16.99
CA LEU A 172 -1.46 4.80 -17.91
C LEU A 172 -1.88 5.76 -19.03
N THR A 173 -2.22 7.00 -18.70
CA THR A 173 -2.64 8.01 -19.68
C THR A 173 -1.51 8.34 -20.66
N LEU A 174 -0.27 8.48 -20.16
CA LEU A 174 0.90 8.80 -20.97
C LEU A 174 1.24 7.71 -22.00
N ARG A 175 0.81 6.45 -21.79
CA ARG A 175 0.95 5.39 -22.81
C ARG A 175 0.14 5.67 -24.08
N HIS A 176 -0.88 6.52 -24.00
CA HIS A 176 -1.71 6.93 -25.12
C HIS A 176 -1.31 8.30 -25.68
N GLU A 177 -0.16 8.85 -25.32
CA GLU A 177 0.26 10.20 -25.73
C GLU A 177 0.20 10.42 -27.25
N ALA A 178 0.64 9.44 -28.04
CA ALA A 178 0.60 9.53 -29.50
C ALA A 178 -0.84 9.53 -30.06
N GLU A 179 -1.73 8.71 -29.49
CA GLU A 179 -3.15 8.64 -29.88
C GLU A 179 -3.88 9.93 -29.49
N ILE A 180 -3.60 10.43 -28.28
CA ILE A 180 -4.10 11.72 -27.78
C ILE A 180 -3.65 12.84 -28.72
N GLY A 181 -2.36 12.88 -29.08
CA GLY A 181 -1.82 13.88 -30.00
C GLY A 181 -2.45 13.83 -31.40
N ALA A 182 -2.68 12.63 -31.94
CA ALA A 182 -3.35 12.44 -33.23
C ALA A 182 -4.82 12.92 -33.20
N TYR A 183 -5.53 12.63 -32.12
CA TYR A 183 -6.88 13.13 -31.89
C TYR A 183 -6.90 14.66 -31.76
N GLU A 184 -5.99 15.24 -30.97
CA GLU A 184 -5.91 16.70 -30.79
C GLU A 184 -5.61 17.42 -32.11
N ALA A 185 -4.75 16.87 -32.96
CA ALA A 185 -4.42 17.45 -34.27
C ALA A 185 -5.59 17.46 -35.27
N SER A 186 -6.58 16.56 -35.10
CA SER A 186 -7.76 16.44 -35.97
C SER A 186 -9.04 16.99 -35.34
N ARG A 187 -8.94 17.58 -34.14
CA ARG A 187 -10.09 18.04 -33.35
C ARG A 187 -10.74 19.27 -33.99
N PRO A 188 -12.08 19.31 -34.12
CA PRO A 188 -12.78 20.47 -34.70
C PRO A 188 -12.48 21.78 -33.95
N PRO A 189 -12.27 22.90 -34.67
CA PRO A 189 -11.82 24.17 -34.07
C PRO A 189 -12.86 24.87 -33.20
N PHE A 190 -14.14 24.46 -33.27
CA PHE A 190 -15.21 25.02 -32.44
C PHE A 190 -15.27 24.40 -31.02
N LEU A 191 -14.51 23.34 -30.76
CA LEU A 191 -14.46 22.73 -29.44
C LEU A 191 -13.51 23.50 -28.50
N PRO A 192 -13.77 23.54 -27.18
CA PRO A 192 -12.93 24.27 -26.23
C PRO A 192 -11.48 23.78 -26.23
N SER A 193 -10.51 24.69 -26.35
CA SER A 193 -9.08 24.40 -26.24
C SER A 193 -8.51 24.93 -24.92
N VAL A 194 -7.66 24.14 -24.25
CA VAL A 194 -6.77 24.67 -23.22
C VAL A 194 -5.68 25.48 -23.91
N ALA A 195 -5.55 26.76 -23.58
CA ALA A 195 -4.49 27.61 -24.11
C ALA A 195 -3.14 26.97 -23.73
N ARG A 196 -2.26 26.74 -24.73
CA ARG A 196 -0.89 26.31 -24.45
C ARG A 196 -0.17 27.45 -23.73
N PRO A 197 0.45 27.21 -22.55
CA PRO A 197 1.29 28.20 -21.90
C PRO A 197 2.51 28.56 -22.76
#